data_AF-A0A142XQM5-F1
#
_entry.id   AF-A0A142XQM5-F1
#
_cell.length_a   1.000
_cell.length_b   1.000
_cell.length_c   1.000
_cell.angle_alpha   90.00
_cell.angle_beta   90.00
_cell.angle_gamma   90.00
#
_symmetry.space_group_name_H-M   'P 1'
#
loop_
_entity.id
_entity.type
_entity.pdbx_description
1 polymer ?
#
loop_
_entity_poly.entity_id
_entity_poly.type
_entity_poly.pdbx_seq_one_letter_code
_entity_poly.pdbx_strand_id
1 'polypeptide(L)'
;MKTLAIRLDPQFFDNPDADIRYRLPDLLVARSRGVIAGDGYDYIGPQPLMVVFLKTSQLKSALEFILDVIENVPVLGCNLRSAVVAVERKTGWEVVYPPGFTEPFLPNSKPA
;
A
#
# COMPACT_ATOMS: atom_id res chain seq x y z
N MET A 1 -2.65 17.27 3.29
CA MET A 1 -1.78 16.11 2.99
C MET A 1 -2.60 15.10 2.19
N LYS A 2 -1.98 14.38 1.27
CA LYS A 2 -2.65 13.34 0.47
C LYS A 2 -2.51 12.00 1.18
N THR A 3 -3.55 11.18 1.08
CA THR A 3 -3.53 9.81 1.58
C THR A 3 -3.16 8.86 0.45
N LEU A 4 -2.25 7.95 0.75
CA LEU A 4 -1.85 6.82 -0.07
C LEU A 4 -2.24 5.55 0.68
N ALA A 5 -2.57 4.49 -0.05
CA ALA A 5 -2.86 3.21 0.54
C ALA A 5 -2.18 2.08 -0.23
N ILE A 6 -1.65 1.11 0.50
CA ILE A 6 -1.08 -0.12 -0.05
C ILE A 6 -1.97 -1.25 0.43
N ARG A 7 -2.64 -1.92 -0.51
CA ARG A 7 -3.42 -3.12 -0.25
C ARG A 7 -2.55 -4.35 -0.50
N LEU A 8 -2.45 -5.16 0.53
CA LEU A 8 -1.74 -6.43 0.54
C LEU A 8 -2.78 -7.55 0.65
N ASP A 9 -2.53 -8.60 -0.11
CA ASP A 9 -3.33 -9.80 -0.06
C ASP A 9 -2.47 -10.96 0.47
N PRO A 10 -2.64 -11.33 1.75
CA PRO A 10 -1.81 -12.34 2.40
C PRO A 10 -1.81 -13.69 1.71
N GLN A 11 -2.80 -14.00 0.85
CA GLN A 11 -2.85 -15.26 0.12
C GLN A 11 -1.69 -15.44 -0.87
N PHE A 12 -1.04 -14.34 -1.27
CA PHE A 12 0.12 -14.36 -2.16
C PHE A 12 1.46 -14.31 -1.41
N PHE A 13 1.46 -14.37 -0.08
CA PHE A 13 2.69 -14.40 0.71
C PHE A 13 3.08 -15.82 1.06
N ASP A 14 4.32 -16.19 0.74
CA ASP A 14 4.88 -17.49 1.11
C ASP A 14 4.94 -17.70 2.63
N ASN A 15 5.09 -16.60 3.40
CA ASN A 15 5.02 -16.57 4.85
C ASN A 15 4.27 -15.29 5.30
N PRO A 16 2.95 -15.32 5.49
CA PRO A 16 2.16 -14.13 5.83
C PRO A 16 2.39 -13.70 7.28
N ASP A 17 3.55 -13.12 7.56
CA ASP A 17 3.84 -12.52 8.86
C ASP A 17 3.01 -11.25 9.03
N ALA A 18 2.12 -11.27 10.02
CA ALA A 18 1.21 -10.18 10.28
C ALA A 18 1.93 -8.88 10.70
N ASP A 19 3.19 -8.95 11.17
CA ASP A 19 3.97 -7.77 11.55
C ASP A 19 4.32 -6.87 10.36
N ILE A 20 4.08 -7.33 9.12
CA ILE A 20 4.23 -6.50 7.92
C ILE A 20 3.43 -5.20 7.99
N ARG A 21 2.31 -5.20 8.73
CA ARG A 21 1.47 -4.02 8.99
C ARG A 21 2.20 -2.88 9.70
N TYR A 22 3.27 -3.19 10.43
CA TYR A 22 4.16 -2.20 11.06
C TYR A 22 5.47 -2.04 10.29
N ARG A 23 6.04 -3.15 9.81
CA ARG A 23 7.37 -3.14 9.20
C ARG A 23 7.40 -2.46 7.84
N LEU A 24 6.36 -2.60 7.03
CA LEU A 24 6.25 -1.92 5.74
C LEU A 24 6.18 -0.39 5.89
N PRO A 25 5.25 0.19 6.69
CA PRO A 25 5.22 1.64 6.86
C PRO A 25 6.49 2.18 7.51
N ASP A 26 7.08 1.50 8.51
CA ASP A 26 8.34 1.92 9.13
C ASP A 26 9.49 1.98 8.11
N LEU A 27 9.60 0.97 7.25
CA LEU A 27 10.59 0.94 6.18
C LEU A 27 10.42 2.11 5.22
N LEU A 28 9.19 2.41 4.80
CA LEU A 28 8.88 3.51 3.89
C LEU A 28 9.17 4.87 4.52
N VAL A 29 8.83 5.07 5.79
CA VAL A 29 9.17 6.28 6.55
C VAL A 29 10.68 6.47 6.59
N ALA A 30 11.44 5.43 6.95
CA ALA A 30 12.88 5.47 7.05
C ALA A 30 13.58 5.76 5.71
N ARG A 31 13.21 5.02 4.64
CA ARG A 31 13.81 5.19 3.31
C ARG A 31 13.50 6.55 2.68
N SER A 32 12.29 7.03 2.89
CA SER A 32 11.82 8.27 2.29
C SER A 32 12.32 9.53 3.01
N ARG A 33 13.04 9.37 4.14
CA ARG A 33 13.58 10.48 4.97
C ARG A 33 12.52 11.52 5.34
N GLY A 34 11.32 11.06 5.68
CA GLY A 34 10.20 11.90 6.10
C GLY A 34 9.29 12.41 4.97
N VAL A 35 9.49 11.98 3.71
CA VAL A 35 8.53 12.24 2.62
C VAL A 35 7.23 11.47 2.81
N ILE A 36 7.31 10.28 3.41
CA ILE A 36 6.17 9.43 3.77
C ILE A 36 6.05 9.40 5.28
N ALA A 37 4.82 9.52 5.77
CA ALA A 37 4.43 9.23 7.14
C ALA A 37 3.47 8.04 7.17
N GLY A 38 3.60 7.16 8.16
CA GLY A 38 2.62 6.11 8.42
C GLY A 38 1.31 6.68 8.97
N ASP A 39 0.17 6.11 8.59
CA ASP A 39 -1.17 6.54 8.99
C ASP A 39 -2.06 5.36 9.42
N GLY A 40 -1.44 4.30 9.94
CA GLY A 40 -2.12 3.11 10.42
C GLY A 40 -2.43 2.09 9.32
N TYR A 41 -3.28 1.12 9.67
CA TYR A 41 -3.69 0.03 8.79
C TYR A 41 -5.09 -0.47 9.17
N ASP A 42 -5.72 -1.22 8.26
CA ASP A 42 -7.00 -1.89 8.49
C ASP A 42 -7.05 -3.26 7.77
N TYR A 43 -8.05 -4.08 8.11
CA TYR A 43 -8.36 -5.35 7.46
C TYR A 43 -9.75 -5.33 6.85
N ILE A 44 -9.88 -5.77 5.61
CA ILE A 44 -11.14 -5.67 4.86
C ILE A 44 -11.54 -7.01 4.29
N GLY A 45 -12.81 -7.37 4.50
CA GLY A 45 -13.44 -8.56 3.93
C GLY A 45 -13.24 -9.84 4.76
N PRO A 46 -13.94 -10.92 4.38
CA PRO A 46 -13.89 -12.21 5.08
C PRO A 46 -12.56 -12.97 4.88
N GLN A 47 -11.88 -12.73 3.75
CA GLN A 47 -10.47 -13.04 3.55
C GLN A 47 -9.73 -11.72 3.73
N PRO A 48 -9.14 -11.46 4.91
CA PRO A 48 -8.80 -10.10 5.31
C PRO A 48 -7.65 -9.57 4.47
N LEU A 49 -8.00 -8.75 3.48
CA LEU A 49 -7.04 -7.89 2.77
C LEU A 49 -6.52 -6.87 3.77
N MET A 50 -5.20 -6.72 3.85
CA MET A 50 -4.58 -5.72 4.71
C MET A 50 -4.39 -4.43 3.91
N VAL A 51 -4.82 -3.30 4.45
CA VAL A 51 -4.58 -1.98 3.86
C VAL A 51 -3.71 -1.17 4.79
N VAL A 52 -2.55 -0.73 4.31
CA VAL A 52 -1.65 0.19 5.03
C VAL A 52 -1.86 1.59 4.50
N PHE A 53 -2.20 2.52 5.37
CA PHE A 53 -2.42 3.93 5.03
C PHE A 53 -1.15 4.75 5.28
N LEU A 54 -0.89 5.70 4.40
CA LEU A 54 0.28 6.57 4.42
C LEU A 54 -0.15 8.01 4.10
N LYS A 55 0.59 8.99 4.63
CA LYS A 55 0.41 10.43 4.32
C LYS A 55 1.64 11.00 3.67
N THR A 56 1.42 11.94 2.75
CA THR A 56 2.51 12.72 2.15
C THR A 56 2.05 14.11 1.69
N SER A 57 3.00 15.04 1.63
CA SER A 57 2.87 16.31 0.90
C SER A 57 3.47 16.25 -0.50
N GLN A 58 4.31 15.25 -0.80
CA GLN A 58 5.10 15.12 -2.04
C GLN A 58 4.75 13.82 -2.77
N LEU A 59 3.58 13.81 -3.41
CA LEU A 59 2.99 12.60 -4.01
C LEU A 59 3.93 11.87 -4.96
N LYS A 60 4.59 12.58 -5.88
CA LYS A 60 5.46 11.96 -6.89
C LYS A 60 6.61 11.18 -6.24
N SER A 61 7.36 11.83 -5.36
CA SER A 61 8.47 11.19 -4.65
C SER A 61 8.00 10.06 -3.73
N ALA A 62 6.85 10.23 -3.06
CA ALA A 62 6.29 9.16 -2.24
C ALA A 62 5.96 7.92 -3.07
N LEU A 63 5.38 8.07 -4.26
CA LEU A 63 5.13 6.96 -5.17
C LEU A 63 6.42 6.29 -5.64
N GLU A 64 7.45 7.07 -5.99
CA GLU A 64 8.77 6.51 -6.36
C GLU A 64 9.35 5.63 -5.24
N PHE A 65 9.28 6.06 -3.97
CA PHE A 65 9.73 5.26 -2.84
C PHE A 65 8.88 4.01 -2.60
N ILE A 66 7.55 4.13 -2.72
CA ILE A 66 6.63 3.00 -2.52
C ILE A 66 6.87 1.93 -3.58
N LEU A 67 6.97 2.33 -4.85
CA LEU A 67 7.16 1.42 -5.96
C LEU A 67 8.53 0.74 -5.90
N ASP A 68 9.59 1.46 -5.55
CA ASP A 68 10.91 0.84 -5.32
C ASP A 68 10.84 -0.26 -4.25
N VAL A 69 10.17 -0.01 -3.13
CA VAL A 69 10.02 -1.01 -2.07
C VAL A 69 9.18 -2.19 -2.53
N ILE A 70 8.05 -1.94 -3.18
CA ILE A 70 7.14 -2.99 -3.67
C ILE A 70 7.81 -3.91 -4.68
N GLU A 71 8.59 -3.35 -5.61
CA GLU A 71 9.18 -4.11 -6.70
C GLU A 71 10.45 -4.85 -6.28
N ASN A 72 11.26 -4.24 -5.41
CA ASN A 72 12.65 -4.64 -5.19
C ASN A 72 12.97 -5.15 -3.78
N VAL A 73 12.10 -4.95 -2.78
CA VAL A 73 12.47 -5.19 -1.38
C VAL A 73 11.56 -6.24 -0.73
N PRO A 74 12.10 -7.40 -0.34
CA PRO A 74 11.36 -8.32 0.51
C PRO A 74 11.19 -7.72 1.90
N VAL A 75 9.98 -7.78 2.45
CA VAL A 75 9.66 -7.30 3.81
C VAL A 75 9.18 -8.50 4.63
N LEU A 76 9.91 -8.84 5.69
CA LEU A 76 9.68 -10.06 6.47
C LEU A 76 9.71 -11.36 5.63
N GLY A 77 10.50 -11.36 4.56
CA GLY A 77 10.56 -12.46 3.61
C GLY A 77 9.40 -12.49 2.60
N CYS A 78 8.41 -11.60 2.72
CA CYS A 78 7.31 -11.48 1.76
C CYS A 78 7.72 -10.69 0.52
N ASN A 79 7.37 -11.21 -0.65
CA ASN A 79 7.38 -10.46 -1.89
C ASN A 79 6.13 -9.58 -2.00
N LEU A 80 6.28 -8.30 -2.35
CA LEU A 80 5.16 -7.35 -2.37
C LEU A 80 4.62 -7.03 -3.76
N ARG A 81 5.10 -7.70 -4.83
CA ARG A 81 4.67 -7.39 -6.21
C ARG A 81 3.20 -7.65 -6.50
N SER A 82 2.50 -8.41 -5.64
CA SER A 82 1.05 -8.58 -5.70
C SER A 82 0.27 -7.42 -5.05
N ALA A 83 0.96 -6.47 -4.42
CA ALA A 83 0.34 -5.32 -3.79
C ALA A 83 -0.38 -4.42 -4.80
N VAL A 84 -1.41 -3.74 -4.32
CA VAL A 84 -2.11 -2.70 -5.09
C VAL A 84 -1.90 -1.38 -4.37
N VAL A 85 -1.49 -0.33 -5.09
CA VAL A 85 -1.27 1.00 -4.54
C VAL A 85 -2.30 1.95 -5.09
N ALA A 86 -2.94 2.72 -4.21
CA ALA A 86 -3.90 3.73 -4.59
C ALA A 86 -3.64 5.09 -3.92
N VAL A 87 -4.10 6.14 -4.59
CA VAL A 87 -4.13 7.51 -4.08
C VAL A 87 -5.57 7.88 -3.77
N GLU A 88 -5.81 8.45 -2.60
CA GLU A 88 -7.13 8.98 -2.25
C GLU A 88 -7.42 10.25 -3.08
N ARG A 89 -8.58 10.25 -3.74
CA ARG A 89 -9.15 11.34 -4.52
C ARG A 89 -10.52 11.72 -3.95
N LYS A 90 -11.09 12.82 -4.45
CA LYS A 90 -12.42 13.29 -4.01
C LYS A 90 -13.53 12.26 -4.25
N THR A 91 -13.39 11.43 -5.28
CA THR A 91 -14.40 10.46 -5.71
C THR A 91 -14.13 9.04 -5.18
N GLY A 92 -13.02 8.81 -4.49
CA GLY A 92 -12.62 7.49 -4.01
C GLY A 92 -11.13 7.22 -4.19
N TRP A 93 -10.78 5.96 -4.40
CA TRP A 93 -9.39 5.52 -4.55
C TRP A 93 -9.04 5.35 -6.03
N GLU A 94 -7.98 6.02 -6.47
CA GLU A 94 -7.41 5.83 -7.80
C GLU A 94 -6.22 4.87 -7.69
N VAL A 95 -6.33 3.70 -8.33
CA VAL A 95 -5.23 2.73 -8.37
C VAL A 95 -4.15 3.20 -9.33
N VAL A 96 -2.91 3.26 -8.84
CA VAL A 96 -1.72 3.67 -9.59
C VAL A 96 -0.73 2.52 -9.81
N TYR A 97 -0.91 1.41 -9.10
CA TYR A 97 -0.16 0.18 -9.28
C TYR A 97 -0.99 -1.04 -8.88
N PRO A 98 -0.90 -2.17 -9.61
CA PRO A 98 -0.16 -2.32 -10.86
C PRO A 98 -0.84 -1.56 -12.02
N PRO A 99 -0.10 -1.20 -13.09
CA PRO A 99 -0.71 -0.57 -14.25
C PRO A 99 -1.76 -1.50 -14.88
N GLY A 100 -2.91 -0.94 -15.24
CA GLY A 100 -4.02 -1.71 -15.83
C GLY A 100 -4.88 -2.50 -14.84
N PHE A 101 -4.74 -2.27 -13.53
CA PHE A 101 -5.63 -2.85 -12.53
C PHE A 101 -7.08 -2.35 -12.73
N THR A 102 -8.04 -3.27 -12.91
CA THR A 102 -9.44 -2.95 -13.27
C THR A 102 -10.44 -3.09 -12.14
N GLU A 103 -10.06 -3.76 -11.05
CA GLU A 103 -10.94 -3.97 -9.90
C GLU A 103 -10.97 -2.73 -8.98
N PRO A 104 -12.02 -2.55 -8.17
CA PRO A 104 -12.02 -1.52 -7.12
C PRO A 104 -10.84 -1.71 -6.15
N PHE A 105 -10.28 -0.58 -5.68
CA PHE A 105 -9.19 -0.65 -4.70
C PHE A 105 -9.64 -1.33 -3.40
N LEU A 106 -10.80 -0.92 -2.86
CA LEU A 106 -11.45 -1.60 -1.74
C LEU A 106 -12.64 -2.44 -2.28
N PRO A 107 -12.84 -3.68 -1.83
CA PRO A 107 -13.89 -4.57 -2.34
C PRO A 107 -15.31 -3.99 -2.30
N ASN A 108 -15.58 -3.06 -1.36
CA ASN A 108 -16.89 -2.42 -1.19
C ASN A 108 -16.94 -0.96 -1.68
N SER A 109 -15.90 -0.49 -2.37
CA SER A 109 -15.86 0.88 -2.91
C SER A 109 -16.37 0.91 -4.37
N LYS A 110 -17.11 1.96 -4.73
CA LYS A 110 -17.50 2.19 -6.13
C LYS A 110 -16.24 2.53 -6.94
N PRO A 111 -16.08 2.02 -8.18
CA PRO A 111 -15.01 2.48 -9.06
C PRO A 111 -15.16 3.99 -9.32
N ALA A 112 -14.03 4.69 -9.30
CA ALA A 112 -13.95 6.15 -9.44
C ALA A 112 -14.24 6.62 -10.87
#